data_AF-A0A3B0STF2-F1
#
_entry.id   AF-A0A3B0STF2-F1
#
_cell.length_a   1.000
_cell.length_b   1.000
_cell.length_c   1.000
_cell.angle_alpha   90.00
_cell.angle_beta   90.00
_cell.angle_gamma   90.00
#
_symmetry.space_group_name_H-M   'P 1'
#
loop_
_entity.id
_entity.type
_entity.pdbx_description
1 polymer ?
#
loop_
_entity_poly.entity_id
_entity_poly.type
_entity_poly.pdbx_seq_one_letter_code
_entity_poly.pdbx_strand_id
1 'polypeptide(L)' 'MLIFITRRTLLAIPVLLGIMIVVFLLMRAIPGDPCTSMLGERATPEACVEFNEAN' A
#
# COMPACT_ATOMS: atom_id res chain seq x y z
N MET A 1 34.83 8.16 -9.34
CA MET A 1 33.64 7.35 -9.72
C MET A 1 32.76 7.02 -8.52
N LEU A 2 33.29 6.48 -7.41
CA LEU A 2 32.49 6.17 -6.21
C LEU A 2 31.65 7.34 -5.68
N ILE A 3 32.23 8.53 -5.49
CA ILE A 3 31.51 9.73 -5.01
C ILE A 3 30.33 10.11 -5.92
N PHE A 4 30.48 9.95 -7.24
CA PHE A 4 29.41 10.22 -8.20
C PHE A 4 28.27 9.21 -8.07
N ILE A 5 28.60 7.92 -7.91
CA ILE A 5 27.63 6.85 -7.69
C ILE A 5 26.89 7.09 -6.37
N THR A 6 27.60 7.32 -5.26
CA THR A 6 27.00 7.54 -3.94
C THR A 6 26.07 8.76 -3.93
N ARG A 7 26.48 9.87 -4.56
CA ARG A 7 25.67 11.08 -4.65
C ARG A 7 24.41 10.87 -5.49
N ARG A 8 24.50 10.08 -6.57
CA ARG A 8 23.34 9.71 -7.39
C ARG A 8 22.37 8.78 -6.65
N THR A 9 22.88 7.82 -5.89
CA THR A 9 22.07 6.94 -5.04
C THR A 9 21.38 7.71 -3.91
N LEU A 10 22.09 8.66 -3.27
CA LEU A 10 21.51 9.54 -2.25
C LEU A 10 20.35 10.38 -2.78
N LEU A 11 20.44 10.87 -4.03
CA LEU A 11 19.34 11.58 -4.69
C LEU A 11 18.17 10.67 -5.08
N ALA A 12 18.39 9.37 -5.25
CA ALA A 12 17.31 8.42 -5.54
C ALA A 12 16.44 8.15 -4.30
N ILE A 13 17.01 8.18 -3.09
CA ILE A 13 16.28 7.95 -1.82
C ILE A 13 15.04 8.86 -1.67
N PRO A 14 15.13 10.20 -1.78
CA PRO A 14 13.95 11.05 -1.64
C PRO A 14 12.91 10.83 -2.75
N VAL A 15 13.35 10.48 -3.96
CA VAL A 15 12.44 10.15 -5.08
C VAL A 15 11.66 8.88 -4.76
N LEU A 16 12.35 7.84 -4.31
CA LEU A 16 11.72 6.57 -3.92
C LEU A 16 10.75 6.77 -2.75
N LEU A 17 11.14 7.54 -1.73
CA LEU A 17 10.25 7.91 -0.62
C LEU A 17 9.01 8.66 -1.13
N GLY A 18 9.18 9.62 -2.03
CA GLY A 18 8.07 10.34 -2.65
C GLY A 18 7.11 9.41 -3.38
N ILE A 19 7.63 8.48 -4.18
CA ILE A 19 6.81 7.48 -4.88
C ILE A 19 6.09 6.57 -3.89
N MET A 20 6.77 6.07 -2.86
CA MET A 20 6.15 5.23 -1.83
C MET A 20 5.00 5.94 -1.13
N ILE A 21 5.19 7.21 -0.75
CA ILE A 21 4.14 8.02 -0.12
C ILE A 21 2.96 8.20 -1.07
N VAL A 22 3.22 8.57 -2.33
CA VAL A 22 2.15 8.75 -3.33
C VAL A 22 1.38 7.45 -3.54
N VAL A 23 2.07 6.33 -3.74
CA VAL A 23 1.43 5.02 -3.93
C VAL A 23 0.63 4.61 -2.70
N PHE A 24 1.18 4.79 -1.50
CA PHE A 24 0.48 4.50 -0.25
C PHE A 24 -0.79 5.34 -0.09
N LEU A 25 -0.70 6.64 -0.38
CA LEU A 25 -1.86 7.54 -0.35
C LEU A 25 -2.89 7.12 -1.38
N LEU A 26 -2.48 6.74 -2.59
CA LEU A 26 -3.40 6.23 -3.62
C LEU A 26 -4.08 4.94 -3.17
N MET A 27 -3.35 3.97 -2.62
CA MET A 27 -3.93 2.74 -2.08
C MET A 27 -4.93 3.01 -0.95
N ARG A 28 -4.62 3.96 -0.05
CA ARG A 28 -5.50 4.36 1.05
C ARG A 28 -6.71 5.17 0.59
N ALA A 29 -6.55 5.96 -0.48
CA ALA A 29 -7.60 6.79 -1.04
C ALA A 29 -8.62 5.99 -1.86
N ILE A 30 -8.24 4.82 -2.38
CA ILE A 30 -9.18 3.89 -3.00
C ILE A 30 -10.07 3.33 -1.89
N PRO A 31 -11.40 3.62 -1.90
CA PRO A 31 -12.32 3.00 -0.98
C PRO A 31 -12.47 1.53 -1.38
N GLY A 32 -11.88 0.64 -0.58
CA GLY A 32 -12.00 -0.80 -0.71
C GLY A 32 -11.82 -1.38 0.67
N ASP A 33 -12.87 -1.97 1.22
CA ASP A 33 -12.76 -2.66 2.49
C ASP A 33 -12.00 -3.99 2.26
N PRO A 34 -11.03 -4.35 3.11
CA PRO A 34 -10.24 -5.57 2.93
C PRO A 34 -11.15 -6.81 2.83
N CYS A 35 -12.26 -6.86 3.56
CA CYS A 35 -13.23 -7.94 3.43
C CYS A 35 -13.81 -8.03 2.02
N THR A 36 -14.38 -6.95 1.48
CA THR A 36 -15.02 -6.92 0.16
C THR A 36 -14.03 -7.20 -0.97
N SER A 37 -12.77 -6.78 -0.83
CA SER A 37 -11.72 -7.11 -1.80
C SER A 37 -11.28 -8.58 -1.77
N MET A 38 -11.31 -9.23 -0.59
CA MET A 38 -10.87 -10.62 -0.42
C MET A 38 -11.99 -11.65 -0.63
N LEU A 39 -13.21 -11.34 -0.20
CA LEU A 39 -14.37 -12.22 -0.31
C LEU A 39 -15.21 -11.98 -1.57
N GLY A 40 -15.08 -10.82 -2.23
CA GLY A 40 -15.77 -10.50 -3.47
C GLY A 40 -17.29 -10.65 -3.34
N GLU A 41 -17.90 -11.48 -4.18
CA GLU A 41 -19.35 -11.77 -4.15
C GLU A 41 -19.82 -12.45 -2.85
N ARG A 42 -18.90 -12.98 -2.03
CA ARG A 42 -19.21 -13.59 -0.72
C ARG A 42 -19.05 -12.63 0.45
N ALA A 43 -18.79 -11.35 0.19
CA ALA A 43 -18.69 -10.32 1.22
C ALA A 43 -20.09 -9.99 1.77
N THR A 44 -20.66 -10.92 2.54
CA THR A 44 -21.84 -10.65 3.36
C THR A 44 -21.41 -9.95 4.64
N PRO A 45 -22.31 -9.19 5.30
CA PRO A 45 -21.98 -8.50 6.55
C PRO A 45 -21.40 -9.45 7.62
N GLU A 46 -21.94 -10.67 7.71
CA GLU A 46 -21.53 -11.69 8.67
C GLU A 46 -20.13 -12.22 8.35
N ALA A 47 -19.86 -12.53 7.08
CA ALA A 47 -18.56 -13.01 6.63
C ALA A 47 -17.45 -11.96 6.83
N CYS A 48 -17.78 -10.67 6.71
CA CYS A 48 -16.85 -9.58 7.01
C CYS A 48 -16.56 -9.40 8.50
N VAL A 49 -17.54 -9.62 9.37
CA VAL A 49 -17.32 -9.60 10.82
C VAL A 49 -16.36 -10.72 11.21
N GLU A 50 -16.61 -11.94 10.74
CA GLU A 50 -15.74 -13.08 11.00
C GLU A 50 -14.32 -12.88 10.44
N PHE A 51 -14.22 -12.31 9.23
CA PHE A 51 -12.92 -11.95 8.65
C PHE A 51 -12.15 -10.93 9.51
N ASN A 52 -12.82 -9.93 10.06
CA ASN A 52 -12.18 -8.91 10.91
C ASN A 52 -11.81 -9.44 12.30
N GLU A 53 -12.53 -10.44 12.83
CA GLU A 53 -12.19 -11.08 14.11
C GLU A 53 -11.01 -12.04 14.00
N ALA A 54 -10.77 -12.60 12.81
CA ALA A 54 -9.72 -13.58 12.56
C ALA A 54 -8.33 -12.98 12.22
N ASN A 55 -8.22 -11.67 11.96
CA ASN A 55 -7.00 -11.00 11.46
C ASN A 55 -6.46 -9.90 12.40
#